data_AF-A0AAV7LHJ1-F1
#
_entry.id   AF-A0AAV7LHJ1-F1
#
_cell.length_a   1.000
_cell.length_b   1.000
_cell.length_c   1.000
_cell.angle_alpha   90.00
_cell.angle_beta   90.00
_cell.angle_gamma   90.00
#
_symmetry.space_group_name_H-M   'P 1'
#
loop_
_entity.id
_entity.type
_entity.pdbx_description
1 polymer ?
#
loop_
_entity_poly.entity_id
_entity_poly.type
_entity_poly.pdbx_seq_one_letter_code
_entity_poly.pdbx_strand_id
1 'polypeptide(L)'
;MRSFLEHLFGVLGGDIASLRQEIANTTKELKRELAELEQSVDTVERSRNVQVEELNHHRQELLTLQESNCELQYRLEDLEKRSRHSNTHIRRVSMQTTPGSLEDFVIRLFRHMTPALTDQEITLDCMHRVGQPSWAPSKHRAYSRVFITTNKENKY
;
A
#
# COMPACT_ATOMS: atom_id res chain seq x y z
N MET A 1 -82.79 -21.73 41.58
CA MET A 1 -81.71 -20.86 42.11
C MET A 1 -80.43 -21.65 42.36
N ARG A 2 -80.45 -22.74 43.14
CA ARG A 2 -79.26 -23.59 43.40
C ARG A 2 -78.61 -24.18 42.13
N SER A 3 -79.39 -24.80 41.24
CA SER A 3 -78.88 -25.39 39.99
C SER A 3 -78.23 -24.38 39.05
N PHE A 4 -78.77 -23.16 38.98
CA PHE A 4 -78.21 -22.06 38.19
C PHE A 4 -76.85 -21.62 38.75
N LEU A 5 -76.73 -21.49 40.07
CA LEU A 5 -75.47 -21.16 40.72
C LEU A 5 -74.43 -22.26 40.53
N GLU A 6 -74.80 -23.53 40.69
CA GLU A 6 -73.90 -24.67 40.46
C GLU A 6 -73.37 -24.72 39.02
N HIS A 7 -74.24 -24.46 38.03
CA HIS A 7 -73.81 -24.36 36.64
C HIS A 7 -72.88 -23.17 36.39
N LEU A 8 -73.21 -21.98 36.91
CA LEU A 8 -72.40 -20.77 36.77
C LEU A 8 -71.01 -20.94 37.41
N PHE A 9 -70.93 -21.52 38.61
CA PHE A 9 -69.67 -21.84 39.27
C PHE A 9 -68.84 -22.88 38.50
N GLY A 10 -69.50 -23.88 37.89
CA GLY A 10 -68.83 -24.86 37.04
C GLY A 10 -68.20 -24.22 35.80
N VAL A 11 -68.93 -23.34 35.11
CA VAL A 11 -68.43 -22.61 33.94
C VAL A 11 -67.27 -21.70 34.32
N LEU A 12 -67.44 -20.85 35.34
CA LEU A 12 -66.37 -19.95 35.81
C LEU A 12 -65.14 -20.70 36.31
N GLY A 13 -65.32 -21.83 37.00
CA GLY A 13 -64.23 -22.69 37.44
C GLY A 13 -63.45 -23.30 36.27
N GLY A 14 -64.16 -23.72 35.21
CA GLY A 14 -63.56 -24.21 33.97
C GLY A 14 -62.76 -23.13 33.25
N ASP A 15 -63.33 -21.93 33.08
CA ASP A 15 -62.66 -20.81 32.42
C ASP A 15 -61.40 -20.37 33.17
N ILE A 16 -61.45 -20.31 34.51
CA ILE A 16 -60.29 -20.00 35.35
C ILE A 16 -59.20 -21.08 35.18
N ALA A 17 -59.57 -22.35 35.12
CA ALA A 17 -58.62 -23.43 34.91
C ALA A 17 -57.96 -23.36 33.53
N SER A 18 -58.74 -23.06 32.48
CA SER A 18 -58.22 -22.86 31.12
C SER A 18 -57.24 -21.69 31.05
N LEU A 19 -57.62 -20.53 31.59
CA LEU A 19 -56.75 -19.34 31.62
C LEU A 19 -55.45 -19.61 32.40
N ARG A 20 -55.50 -20.34 33.52
CA ARG A 20 -54.29 -20.73 34.26
C ARG A 20 -53.38 -21.63 33.43
N GLN A 21 -53.95 -22.56 32.66
CA GLN A 21 -53.18 -23.44 31.79
C GLN A 21 -52.54 -22.66 30.64
N GLU A 22 -53.29 -21.75 30.00
CA GLU A 22 -52.76 -20.86 28.95
C GLU A 22 -51.63 -19.98 29.49
N ILE A 23 -51.81 -19.32 30.64
CA ILE A 23 -50.77 -18.52 31.29
C ILE A 23 -49.53 -19.37 31.57
N ALA A 24 -49.69 -20.60 32.08
CA ALA A 24 -48.57 -21.49 32.36
C ALA A 24 -47.82 -21.88 31.08
N ASN A 25 -48.55 -22.18 30.00
CA ASN A 25 -47.97 -22.54 28.71
C ASN A 25 -47.21 -21.34 28.10
N THR A 26 -47.85 -20.17 28.01
CA THR A 26 -47.23 -18.95 27.49
C THR A 26 -46.01 -18.55 28.32
N THR A 27 -46.07 -18.67 29.66
CA THR A 27 -44.91 -18.38 30.53
C THR A 27 -43.75 -19.33 30.24
N LYS A 28 -44.03 -20.61 29.98
CA LYS A 28 -43.00 -21.61 29.65
C LYS A 28 -42.38 -21.32 28.28
N GLU A 29 -43.19 -20.97 27.29
CA GLU A 29 -42.73 -20.58 25.95
C GLU A 29 -41.85 -19.34 26.00
N LEU A 30 -42.30 -18.28 26.67
CA LEU A 30 -41.52 -17.05 26.84
C LEU A 30 -40.19 -17.29 27.55
N LYS A 31 -40.14 -18.16 28.57
CA LYS A 31 -38.87 -18.53 29.23
C LYS A 31 -37.91 -19.24 28.28
N ARG A 32 -38.42 -20.11 27.41
CA ARG A 32 -37.61 -20.83 26.43
C ARG A 32 -37.07 -19.85 25.37
N GLU A 33 -37.94 -19.01 24.82
CA GLU A 33 -37.56 -18.02 23.80
C GLU A 33 -36.55 -17.01 24.35
N LEU A 34 -36.71 -16.58 25.59
CA LEU A 34 -35.76 -15.69 26.25
C LEU A 34 -34.39 -16.35 26.40
N ALA A 35 -34.33 -17.62 26.83
CA ALA A 35 -33.07 -18.35 26.94
C ALA A 35 -32.38 -18.55 25.57
N GLU A 36 -33.16 -18.81 24.51
CA GLU A 36 -32.65 -18.94 23.14
C GLU A 36 -32.10 -17.60 22.62
N LEU A 37 -32.79 -16.49 22.91
CA LEU A 37 -32.32 -15.15 22.57
C LEU A 37 -31.05 -14.78 23.33
N GLU A 38 -30.95 -15.07 24.63
CA GLU A 38 -29.75 -14.86 25.42
C GLU A 38 -28.56 -15.61 24.82
N GLN A 39 -28.73 -16.88 24.47
CA GLN A 39 -27.69 -17.68 23.81
C GLN A 39 -27.29 -17.11 22.44
N SER A 40 -28.25 -16.62 21.67
CA SER A 40 -28.01 -16.01 20.36
C SER A 40 -27.20 -14.71 20.49
N VAL A 41 -27.59 -13.83 21.43
CA VAL A 41 -26.86 -12.59 21.72
C VAL A 41 -25.42 -12.90 22.12
N ASP A 42 -25.24 -13.83 23.06
CA ASP A 42 -23.92 -14.32 23.49
C ASP A 42 -23.05 -14.78 22.31
N THR A 43 -23.64 -15.51 21.37
CA THR A 43 -22.92 -16.04 20.20
C THR A 43 -22.52 -14.92 19.25
N VAL A 44 -23.44 -13.99 18.99
CA VAL A 44 -23.16 -12.82 18.14
C VAL A 44 -22.10 -11.93 18.77
N GLU A 45 -22.15 -11.70 20.08
CA GLU A 45 -21.14 -10.91 20.80
C GLU A 45 -19.75 -11.54 20.75
N ARG A 46 -19.64 -12.85 20.97
CA ARG A 46 -18.37 -13.58 20.84
C ARG A 46 -17.82 -13.47 19.42
N SER A 47 -18.66 -13.71 18.41
CA SER A 47 -18.27 -13.59 17.00
C SER A 47 -17.79 -12.18 16.65
N ARG A 48 -18.53 -11.16 17.10
CA ARG A 48 -18.14 -9.75 16.91
C ARG A 48 -16.80 -9.46 17.56
N ASN A 49 -16.55 -9.93 18.78
CA ASN A 49 -15.30 -9.67 19.49
C ASN A 49 -14.10 -10.29 18.76
N VAL A 50 -14.22 -11.53 18.27
CA VAL A 50 -13.20 -12.17 17.43
C VAL A 50 -12.92 -11.34 16.17
N GLN A 51 -13.97 -10.92 15.46
CA GLN A 51 -13.80 -10.07 14.27
C GLN A 51 -13.13 -8.74 14.57
N VAL A 52 -13.43 -8.11 15.71
CA VAL A 52 -12.79 -6.87 16.14
C VAL A 52 -11.31 -7.09 16.44
N GLU A 53 -10.94 -8.21 17.08
CA GLU A 53 -9.55 -8.58 17.34
C GLU A 53 -8.77 -8.81 16.04
N GLU A 54 -9.34 -9.56 15.09
CA GLU A 54 -8.75 -9.78 13.76
C GLU A 54 -8.57 -8.47 12.98
N LEU A 55 -9.57 -7.58 13.00
CA LEU A 55 -9.48 -6.27 12.35
C LEU A 55 -8.38 -5.40 12.98
N ASN A 56 -8.24 -5.43 14.30
CA ASN A 56 -7.17 -4.71 14.99
C ASN A 56 -5.79 -5.29 14.64
N HIS A 57 -5.68 -6.61 14.51
CA HIS A 57 -4.46 -7.27 14.07
C HIS A 57 -4.06 -6.85 12.65
N HIS A 58 -4.97 -6.97 11.68
CA HIS A 58 -4.73 -6.54 10.30
C HIS A 58 -4.40 -5.04 10.21
N ARG A 59 -5.06 -4.20 11.02
CA ARG A 59 -4.73 -2.77 11.09
C ARG A 59 -3.28 -2.55 11.52
N GLN A 60 -2.80 -3.29 12.51
CA GLN A 60 -1.42 -3.17 12.97
C GLN A 60 -0.42 -3.60 11.88
N GLU A 61 -0.70 -4.69 11.17
CA GLU A 61 0.12 -5.14 10.04
C GLU A 61 0.20 -4.10 8.92
N LEU A 62 -0.94 -3.48 8.57
CA LEU A 62 -0.99 -2.41 7.57
C LEU A 62 -0.11 -1.22 7.96
N LEU A 63 -0.10 -0.82 9.24
CA LEU A 63 0.77 0.26 9.71
C LEU A 63 2.24 -0.10 9.55
N THR A 64 2.65 -1.31 9.95
CA THR A 64 4.04 -1.77 9.81
C THR A 64 4.47 -1.88 8.35
N LEU A 65 3.60 -2.35 7.46
CA LEU A 65 3.87 -2.40 6.02
C LEU A 65 3.98 -1.01 5.42
N GLN A 66 3.15 -0.06 5.87
CA GLN A 66 3.22 1.33 5.42
C GLN A 66 4.54 1.98 5.83
N GLU A 67 5.00 1.79 7.07
CA GLU A 67 6.30 2.25 7.54
C GLU A 67 7.45 1.68 6.71
N SER A 68 7.43 0.38 6.47
CA SER A 68 8.44 -0.31 5.64
C SER A 68 8.47 0.22 4.21
N ASN A 69 7.29 0.46 3.61
CA ASN A 69 7.19 1.05 2.28
C ASN A 69 7.73 2.48 2.23
N CYS A 70 7.46 3.31 3.25
CA CYS A 70 8.05 4.64 3.34
C CYS A 70 9.58 4.59 3.42
N GLU A 71 10.14 3.68 4.20
CA GLU A 71 11.59 3.50 4.29
C GLU A 71 12.18 3.04 2.95
N LEU A 72 11.56 2.07 2.28
CA LEU A 72 12.01 1.59 0.98
C LEU A 72 11.95 2.68 -0.09
N GLN A 73 10.91 3.50 -0.09
CA GLN A 73 10.80 4.65 -0.98
C GLN A 73 11.92 5.66 -0.76
N TYR A 74 12.22 5.99 0.50
CA TYR A 74 13.32 6.89 0.84
C TYR A 74 14.67 6.32 0.38
N ARG A 75 14.93 5.03 0.65
CA ARG A 75 16.16 4.35 0.21
C ARG A 75 16.28 4.33 -1.30
N LEU A 76 15.19 4.08 -2.02
CA LEU A 76 15.18 4.07 -3.48
C LEU A 76 15.50 5.46 -4.04
N GLU A 77 14.89 6.51 -3.48
CA GLU A 77 15.16 7.90 -3.89
C GLU A 77 16.63 8.28 -3.65
N ASP A 78 17.20 7.92 -2.49
CA ASP A 78 18.61 8.15 -2.20
C ASP A 78 19.52 7.40 -3.15
N LEU A 79 19.24 6.12 -3.43
CA LEU A 79 19.99 5.32 -4.40
C LEU A 79 19.90 5.89 -5.82
N GLU A 80 18.73 6.34 -6.25
CA GLU A 80 18.57 7.00 -7.56
C GLU A 80 19.38 8.28 -7.64
N LYS A 81 19.35 9.12 -6.59
CA LYS A 81 20.15 10.35 -6.52
C LYS A 81 21.64 10.06 -6.60
N ARG A 82 22.13 9.09 -5.82
CA ARG A 82 23.54 8.67 -5.85
C ARG A 82 23.93 8.09 -7.20
N SER A 83 23.07 7.25 -7.79
CA SER A 83 23.32 6.66 -9.10
C SER A 83 23.35 7.68 -10.23
N ARG A 84 22.61 8.79 -10.12
CA ARG A 84 22.56 9.87 -11.11
C ARG A 84 23.45 11.06 -10.75
N HIS A 85 24.20 11.00 -9.66
CA HIS A 85 24.96 12.15 -9.15
C HIS A 85 25.99 12.68 -10.16
N SER A 86 26.61 11.77 -10.92
CA SER A 86 27.58 12.09 -11.98
C SER A 86 26.93 12.29 -13.36
N ASN A 87 25.60 12.36 -13.45
CA ASN A 87 24.91 12.42 -14.73
C ASN A 87 24.68 13.87 -15.14
N THR A 88 25.33 14.28 -16.23
CA THR A 88 25.15 15.61 -16.81
C THR A 88 24.12 15.56 -17.93
N HIS A 89 23.11 16.42 -17.84
CA HIS A 89 22.08 16.55 -18.88
C HIS A 89 22.36 17.76 -19.77
N ILE A 90 22.66 17.51 -21.04
CA ILE A 90 22.86 18.56 -22.06
C ILE A 90 21.57 18.70 -22.87
N ARG A 91 20.90 19.85 -22.75
CA ARG A 91 19.64 20.13 -23.44
C ARG A 91 19.89 20.92 -24.73
N ARG A 92 18.91 20.90 -25.65
CA ARG A 92 18.92 21.64 -26.93
C ARG A 92 20.02 21.23 -27.92
N VAL A 93 20.47 19.98 -27.86
CA VAL A 93 21.42 19.41 -28.83
C VAL A 93 20.65 18.95 -30.08
N SER A 94 20.69 19.73 -31.16
CA SER A 94 20.07 19.37 -32.44
C SER A 94 20.82 18.20 -33.11
N MET A 95 20.10 17.36 -33.85
CA MET A 95 20.70 16.30 -34.65
C MET A 95 21.50 16.83 -35.85
N GLN A 96 21.16 18.04 -36.33
CA GLN A 96 21.87 18.67 -37.45
C GLN A 96 23.20 19.29 -37.02
N THR A 97 23.33 19.68 -35.74
CA THR A 97 24.55 20.27 -35.15
C THR A 97 25.48 19.24 -34.52
N THR A 98 25.14 17.95 -34.61
CA THR A 98 26.01 16.84 -34.22
C THR A 98 26.46 16.04 -35.44
N PRO A 99 27.27 16.61 -36.35
CA PRO A 99 27.91 15.82 -37.38
C PRO A 99 28.93 14.89 -36.71
N GLY A 100 28.66 13.59 -36.73
CA GLY A 100 29.50 12.56 -36.12
C GLY A 100 28.87 11.85 -34.92
N SER A 101 29.71 11.22 -34.10
CA SER A 101 29.25 10.53 -32.90
C SER A 101 28.86 11.53 -31.80
N LEU A 102 27.96 11.12 -30.90
CA LEU A 102 27.56 11.93 -29.75
C LEU A 102 28.77 12.23 -28.83
N GLU A 103 29.73 11.31 -28.80
CA GLU A 103 31.00 11.41 -28.06
C GLU A 103 31.86 12.56 -28.57
N ASP A 104 32.09 12.62 -29.88
CA ASP A 104 32.89 13.69 -30.50
C ASP A 104 32.31 15.07 -30.20
N PHE A 105 30.97 15.18 -30.22
CA PHE A 105 30.29 16.42 -29.86
C PHE A 105 30.57 16.81 -28.40
N VAL A 106 30.43 15.88 -27.46
CA VAL A 106 30.62 16.16 -26.03
C VAL A 106 32.07 16.53 -25.73
N ILE A 107 33.06 15.82 -26.30
CA ILE A 107 34.48 16.14 -26.14
C ILE A 107 34.77 17.55 -26.69
N ARG A 108 34.29 17.89 -27.90
CA ARG A 108 34.46 19.23 -28.47
C ARG A 108 33.81 20.32 -27.61
N LEU A 109 32.62 20.05 -27.08
CA LEU A 109 31.91 20.99 -26.21
C LEU A 109 32.71 21.26 -24.93
N PHE A 110 33.21 20.22 -24.26
CA PHE A 110 34.02 20.39 -23.04
C PHE A 110 35.34 21.11 -23.30
N ARG A 111 36.05 20.79 -24.40
CA ARG A 111 37.26 21.54 -24.79
C ARG A 111 36.97 23.02 -25.07
N HIS A 112 35.83 23.32 -25.69
CA HIS A 112 35.45 24.70 -25.96
C HIS A 112 35.14 25.48 -24.67
N MET A 113 34.43 24.86 -23.73
CA MET A 113 34.09 25.49 -22.45
C MET A 113 35.28 25.57 -21.49
N THR A 114 36.18 24.59 -21.54
CA THR A 114 37.33 24.47 -20.64
C THR A 114 38.56 24.02 -21.43
N PRO A 115 39.28 24.95 -22.08
CA PRO A 115 40.41 24.62 -22.95
C PRO A 115 41.61 23.96 -22.23
N ALA A 116 41.67 24.08 -20.90
CA ALA A 116 42.71 23.48 -20.08
C ALA A 116 42.53 21.98 -19.84
N LEU A 117 41.35 21.42 -20.14
CA LEU A 117 41.08 19.98 -20.00
C LEU A 117 41.75 19.22 -21.15
N THR A 118 42.56 18.22 -20.80
CA THR A 118 43.16 17.28 -21.74
C THR A 118 42.25 16.08 -22.00
N ASP A 119 42.47 15.37 -23.11
CA ASP A 119 41.64 14.21 -23.48
C ASP A 119 41.74 13.05 -22.50
N GLN A 120 42.84 12.97 -21.75
CA GLN A 120 43.05 11.95 -20.73
C GLN A 120 42.24 12.22 -19.45
N GLU A 121 41.75 13.45 -19.27
CA GLU A 121 41.00 13.88 -18.09
C GLU A 121 39.48 13.80 -18.29
N ILE A 122 39.02 13.60 -19.53
CA ILE A 122 37.59 13.45 -19.86
C ILE A 122 37.30 11.97 -20.10
N THR A 123 36.64 11.33 -19.13
CA THR A 123 36.18 9.94 -19.27
C THR A 123 34.66 9.89 -19.36
N LEU A 124 34.17 9.22 -20.40
CA LEU A 124 32.74 9.07 -20.68
C LEU A 124 32.39 7.58 -20.56
N ASP A 125 31.51 7.22 -19.63
CA ASP A 125 31.09 5.83 -19.39
C ASP A 125 29.98 5.44 -20.39
N CYS A 126 28.96 6.29 -20.54
CA CYS A 126 27.87 6.09 -21.48
C CYS A 126 27.22 7.42 -21.88
N MET A 127 26.66 7.47 -23.08
CA MET A 127 25.90 8.62 -23.58
C MET A 127 24.72 8.15 -24.43
N HIS A 128 23.56 8.75 -24.22
CA HIS A 128 22.37 8.50 -25.01
C HIS A 128 21.48 9.74 -25.05
N ARG A 129 20.55 9.78 -26.01
CA ARG A 129 19.51 10.80 -26.07
C ARG A 129 18.29 10.29 -25.29
N VAL A 130 17.72 11.14 -24.45
CA VAL A 130 16.51 10.83 -23.66
C VAL A 130 15.35 10.56 -24.63
N GLY A 131 14.65 9.44 -24.44
CA GLY A 131 13.47 9.07 -25.24
C GLY A 131 13.72 8.14 -26.42
N GLN A 132 14.98 7.74 -26.70
CA GLN A 132 15.24 6.61 -27.59
C GLN A 132 15.24 5.28 -26.79
N PRO A 133 14.52 4.24 -27.24
CA PRO A 133 14.46 2.96 -26.54
C PRO A 133 15.81 2.24 -26.50
N SER A 134 16.11 1.63 -25.35
CA SER A 134 17.35 0.87 -25.07
C SER A 134 17.51 -0.45 -25.82
N TRP A 135 16.54 -0.84 -26.65
CA TRP A 135 16.53 -2.10 -27.41
C TRP A 135 16.90 -1.94 -28.89
N ALA A 136 17.20 -0.72 -29.36
CA ALA A 136 17.78 -0.54 -30.70
C ALA A 136 19.20 -1.16 -30.73
N PRO A 137 19.54 -1.97 -31.74
CA PRO A 137 20.77 -2.75 -31.73
C PRO A 137 21.99 -1.85 -31.95
N SER A 138 22.62 -1.42 -30.86
CA SER A 138 24.01 -1.00 -30.84
C SER A 138 24.69 -1.57 -29.58
N LYS A 139 25.96 -1.96 -29.73
CA LYS A 139 26.64 -3.00 -28.93
C LYS A 139 26.92 -2.67 -27.44
N HIS A 140 26.41 -1.59 -26.85
CA HIS A 140 26.82 -1.21 -25.49
C HIS A 140 25.64 -0.77 -24.62
N ARG A 141 25.45 -1.47 -23.49
CA ARG A 141 24.36 -1.27 -22.52
C ARG A 141 24.75 -0.30 -21.39
N ALA A 142 23.72 0.38 -20.89
CA ALA A 142 23.50 0.94 -19.54
C ALA A 142 24.06 2.34 -19.18
N TYR A 143 23.14 3.18 -18.66
CA TYR A 143 23.23 4.47 -17.95
C TYR A 143 24.42 5.40 -18.22
N SER A 144 24.15 6.62 -18.73
CA SER A 144 25.16 7.67 -18.90
C SER A 144 25.81 8.07 -17.59
N ARG A 145 27.09 7.74 -17.38
CA ARG A 145 27.95 8.38 -16.38
C ARG A 145 29.02 9.18 -17.09
N VAL A 146 29.20 10.44 -16.69
CA VAL A 146 30.34 11.26 -17.13
C VAL A 146 31.18 11.46 -15.89
N PHE A 147 32.33 10.79 -15.82
CA PHE A 147 33.28 10.98 -14.73
C PHE A 147 34.31 12.03 -15.18
N ILE A 148 34.20 13.22 -14.60
CA ILE A 148 35.27 14.21 -14.69
C ILE A 148 36.14 14.00 -13.45
N THR A 149 37.19 13.20 -13.59
CA THR A 149 38.20 13.07 -12.53
C THR A 149 39.21 14.20 -12.71
N THR A 150 39.14 15.23 -11.86
CA THR A 150 40.22 16.20 -11.77
C THR A 150 41.34 15.54 -10.97
N ASN A 151 42.35 15.03 -11.67
CA ASN A 151 43.51 14.43 -11.02
C ASN A 151 44.42 15.56 -10.51
N LYS A 152 43.98 16.27 -9.46
CA LYS A 152 44.87 17.14 -8.68
C LYS A 152 45.60 16.27 -7.66
N GLU A 153 46.55 15.47 -8.15
CA GLU A 153 47.73 15.20 -7.35
C GLU A 153 48.45 16.54 -7.15
N ASN A 154 48.10 17.23 -6.07
CA ASN A 154 48.89 18.31 -5.49
C ASN A 154 50.28 17.73 -5.18
N LYS A 155 51.22 17.91 -6.10
CA LYS A 155 52.64 17.94 -5.78
C LYS A 155 53.01 19.41 -5.55
N TYR A 156 53.06 19.76 -4.26
CA TYR A 156 53.93 20.84 -3.80
C TYR A 156 55.39 20.50 -4.14
#